data_AF-I3ZAF1-F1
#
_entry.id   AF-I3ZAF1-F1
#
_cell.length_a   1.000
_cell.length_b   1.000
_cell.length_c   1.000
_cell.angle_alpha   90.00
_cell.angle_beta   90.00
_cell.angle_gamma   90.00
#
_symmetry.space_group_name_H-M   'P 1'
#
loop_
_entity.id
_entity.type
_entity.pdbx_description
1 polymer ?
#
loop_
_entity_poly.entity_id
_entity_poly.type
_entity_poly.pdbx_seq_one_letter_code
_entity_poly.pdbx_strand_id
1 'polypeptide(L)' 'MRTNIEIDQKVIDEILEKTNIKTKREAVDLALKEFLRMIKLKELSELAGKVNWSGDLDSMRTD' A
#
# COMPACT_ATOMS: atom_id res chain seq x y z
N MET A 1 0.91 -6.68 19.03
CA MET A 1 -0.37 -7.14 19.62
C MET A 1 -0.70 -8.51 19.08
N ARG A 2 -1.14 -9.47 19.91
CA ARG A 2 -1.57 -10.79 19.45
C ARG A 2 -3.09 -10.75 19.31
N THR A 3 -3.60 -11.07 18.12
CA THR A 3 -5.03 -11.06 17.82
C THR A 3 -5.37 -12.39 17.15
N ASN A 4 -6.45 -13.02 17.58
CA ASN A 4 -6.98 -14.20 16.93
C ASN A 4 -8.04 -13.75 15.94
N ILE A 5 -7.84 -14.06 14.66
CA ILE A 5 -8.75 -13.73 13.56
C ILE A 5 -8.93 -14.97 12.69
N GLU A 6 -10.14 -15.16 12.18
CA GLU A 6 -10.39 -16.18 11.16
C GLU A 6 -9.99 -15.64 9.79
N ILE A 7 -9.22 -16.43 9.05
CA ILE A 7 -8.72 -16.08 7.71
C ILE A 7 -9.01 -17.28 6.81
N ASP A 8 -9.45 -17.02 5.58
CA ASP A 8 -9.60 -18.06 4.58
C ASP A 8 -8.23 -18.70 4.28
N GLN A 9 -8.15 -20.00 4.53
CA GLN A 9 -6.94 -20.79 4.33
C GLN A 9 -6.49 -20.79 2.87
N LYS A 10 -7.42 -20.77 1.90
CA LYS A 10 -7.07 -20.75 0.47
C LYS A 10 -6.36 -19.46 0.10
N VAL A 11 -6.84 -18.33 0.65
CA VAL A 11 -6.26 -17.01 0.38
C VAL A 11 -4.85 -16.90 0.96
N ILE A 12 -4.64 -17.36 2.19
CA ILE A 12 -3.29 -17.28 2.80
C ILE A 12 -2.31 -18.21 2.08
N ASP A 13 -2.75 -19.39 1.66
CA ASP A 13 -1.89 -20.35 0.96
C ASP A 13 -1.51 -19.82 -0.43
N GLU A 14 -2.47 -19.25 -1.17
CA GLU A 14 -2.19 -18.61 -2.45
C GLU A 14 -1.19 -17.44 -2.32
N ILE A 15 -1.32 -16.63 -1.26
CA ILE A 15 -0.36 -15.55 -0.98
C ILE A 15 1.03 -16.13 -0.72
N LEU A 16 1.14 -17.17 0.11
CA LEU A 16 2.44 -17.77 0.44
C LEU A 16 3.08 -18.47 -0.78
N GLU A 17 2.30 -19.06 -1.67
CA GLU A 17 2.79 -19.66 -2.91
C GLU A 17 3.28 -18.62 -3.93
N LYS A 18 2.58 -17.49 -4.04
CA LYS A 18 2.89 -16.44 -5.02
C LYS A 18 3.93 -15.43 -4.54
N THR A 19 4.30 -15.47 -3.27
CA THR A 19 5.24 -14.52 -2.68
C THR A 19 6.41 -15.24 -2.02
N ASN A 20 7.50 -14.53 -1.75
CA ASN A 20 8.65 -15.11 -1.04
C ASN A 20 8.49 -15.11 0.49
N ILE A 21 7.25 -15.02 0.99
CA ILE A 21 6.94 -14.85 2.41
C ILE A 21 6.74 -16.23 3.03
N LYS A 22 7.25 -16.45 4.25
CA LYS A 22 7.30 -17.79 4.85
C LYS A 22 6.19 -18.04 5.87
N THR A 23 5.60 -16.98 6.41
CA THR A 23 4.67 -17.10 7.55
C THR A 23 3.35 -16.37 7.31
N LYS A 24 2.25 -16.94 7.83
CA LYS A 24 0.93 -16.31 7.83
C LYS A 24 0.95 -14.93 8.50
N ARG A 25 1.78 -14.76 9.55
CA ARG A 25 1.96 -13.49 10.26
C ARG A 25 2.54 -12.40 9.35
N GLU A 26 3.59 -12.72 8.60
CA GLU A 26 4.22 -11.77 7.68
C GLU A 26 3.30 -11.42 6.51
N ALA A 27 2.56 -12.39 5.98
CA ALA A 27 1.56 -12.15 4.94
C ALA A 27 0.49 -11.14 5.40
N VAL A 28 -0.02 -11.31 6.63
CA VAL A 28 -0.98 -10.36 7.22
C VAL A 28 -0.36 -8.99 7.47
N ASP A 29 0.87 -8.93 8.00
CA ASP A 29 1.56 -7.65 8.23
C ASP A 29 1.79 -6.87 6.93
N LEU A 30 2.20 -7.56 5.87
CA LEU A 30 2.39 -6.96 4.55
C LEU A 30 1.07 -6.46 3.97
N ALA A 31 0.00 -7.27 4.05
CA ALA A 31 -1.32 -6.90 3.56
C ALA A 31 -1.86 -5.63 4.25
N LEU A 32 -1.69 -5.51 5.57
CA LEU A 32 -2.11 -4.33 6.32
C LEU A 32 -1.32 -3.08 5.94
N LYS A 33 0.00 -3.20 5.73
CA LYS A 33 0.85 -2.09 5.27
C LYS A 33 0.46 -1.62 3.89
N GLU A 34 0.24 -2.54 2.95
CA GLU A 34 -0.20 -2.21 1.60
C GLU A 34 -1.60 -1.60 1.59
N PHE A 35 -2.52 -2.11 2.41
CA PHE A 35 -3.84 -1.53 2.54
C PHE A 35 -3.79 -0.07 3.05
N LEU A 36 -2.98 0.19 4.08
CA LEU A 36 -2.76 1.56 4.56
C LEU A 36 -2.11 2.44 3.48
N ARG A 37 -1.15 1.92 2.71
CA ARG A 37 -0.51 2.65 1.61
C ARG A 37 -1.56 3.04 0.55
N MET A 38 -2.46 2.14 0.18
CA MET A 38 -3.54 2.42 -0.77
C MET A 38 -4.49 3.51 -0.26
N ILE A 39 -4.86 3.48 1.03
CA ILE A 39 -5.68 4.52 1.64
C ILE A 39 -4.98 5.89 1.54
N LYS A 40 -3.70 5.96 1.93
CA LYS A 40 -2.93 7.21 1.84
C LYS A 40 -2.81 7.73 0.41
N LEU A 41 -2.62 6.85 -0.57
CA LEU A 41 -2.59 7.24 -1.98
C LEU A 41 -3.93 7.81 -2.44
N LYS A 42 -5.04 7.22 -1.99
CA LYS A 42 -6.37 7.75 -2.26
C LYS A 42 -6.56 9.14 -1.64
N GLU A 43 -6.21 9.32 -0.38
CA GLU A 43 -6.25 10.63 0.29
C GLU A 43 -5.41 11.67 -0.44
N LEU A 44 -4.21 11.31 -0.89
CA LEU A 44 -3.36 12.19 -1.71
C LEU A 44 -4.01 12.54 -3.03
N SER A 45 -4.67 11.58 -3.70
CA SER A 45 -5.37 11.84 -4.96
C SER A 45 -6.53 12.82 -4.80
N GLU A 46 -7.16 12.85 -3.63
CA GLU A 46 -8.23 13.81 -3.31
C GLU A 46 -7.73 15.24 -3.12
N LEU A 47 -6.41 15.44 -2.98
CA LEU A 47 -5.78 16.77 -2.94
C LEU A 47 -5.50 17.34 -4.33
N ALA A 48 -5.68 16.56 -5.41
CA ALA A 48 -5.50 17.04 -6.77
C ALA A 48 -6.40 18.27 -7.04
N GLY A 49 -5.80 19.36 -7.54
CA GLY A 49 -6.49 20.62 -7.81
C GLY A 49 -6.85 21.46 -6.57
N LYS A 50 -6.60 20.96 -5.36
CA LYS A 50 -6.83 21.70 -4.10
C LYS A 50 -5.58 22.37 -3.55
N VAL A 51 -4.40 21.93 -3.99
CA VAL A 51 -3.12 22.47 -3.54
C VAL A 51 -2.59 23.44 -4.59
N ASN A 52 -2.28 24.66 -4.19
CA ASN A 52 -1.54 25.60 -5.03
C ASN A 52 -0.09 25.15 -5.12
N TRP A 53 0.29 24.63 -6.28
CA TRP A 53 1.68 24.34 -6.59
C TRP A 53 2.33 25.57 -7.25
N SER A 54 3.46 26.01 -6.71
CA SER A 54 4.26 27.12 -7.28
C SER A 54 5.61 26.58 -7.75
N GLY A 55 5.83 26.61 -9.06
CA GLY A 55 7.09 26.23 -9.71
C GLY A 55 6.98 26.47 -11.21
N ASP A 56 8.11 26.51 -11.90
CA ASP A 56 8.15 26.56 -13.36
C ASP A 56 8.50 25.18 -13.91
N LEU A 57 7.52 24.54 -14.56
CA LEU A 57 7.67 23.20 -15.11
C LEU A 57 8.64 23.15 -16.30
N ASP A 58 8.76 24.24 -17.04
CA ASP A 58 9.62 24.28 -18.22
C ASP A 58 11.08 24.30 -17.77
N SER A 59 11.43 25.19 -16.84
CA SER A 59 12.77 25.25 -16.24
C SER A 59 13.22 23.89 -15.65
N MET A 60 12.34 23.18 -14.94
CA MET A 60 12.67 21.88 -14.31
C MET A 60 12.92 20.72 -15.30
N ARG A 61 12.50 20.86 -16.57
CA ARG A 61 12.62 19.79 -17.59
C ARG A 61 13.79 20.00 -18.54
N THR A 62 14.42 21.18 -18.51
CA THR A 62 15.53 21.54 -19.40
C THR A 62 16.93 21.25 -18.83
N ASP A 63 17.01 20.77 -17.58
CA ASP A 63 18.26 20.38 -16.89
C ASP A 63 18.59 18.89 -17.04
#